data_AF-A0A409VGM5-F1
#
_entry.id   AF-A0A409VGM5-F1
#
_cell.length_a   1.000
_cell.length_b   1.000
_cell.length_c   1.000
_cell.angle_alpha   90.00
_cell.angle_beta   90.00
_cell.angle_gamma   90.00
#
_symmetry.space_group_name_H-M   'P 1'
#
loop_
_entity.id
_entity.type
_entity.pdbx_description
1 polymer ?
#
loop_
_entity_poly.entity_id
_entity_poly.type
_entity_poly.pdbx_seq_one_letter_code
_entity_poly.pdbx_strand_id
1 'polypeptide(L)'
;MKTLEGVLAITDDKGGKRGVISTKCAEMDAEIPQLLGVSKAVLENVIFCHQEDSWWPLAEPAALKKKFDDIFEATRYTKALESIKNLRKERVADLKAEKERLLSLSREKAHSDKLKERINELKSTISAKEVECEDVKREYETQLESNRKFYELHTKFREMYKEYEKLEDQKAKTQAYLAEMKSKCQEIPGTLEELQARVEGFQDSVKLQKEKRLKEERKKDDLEEELAAVQTEQRDLLAKRGRLEAEAEEQKRRIASREQLIRDIGEMYDIKGFNHSPLEREKVAEFVARLGDIQRRQQREFEKLQADLKAQNEEYFSKLRGLDAELERHKAQRQRLRDQITDRQDKIKRTERKLEDQQDLPGKLRAIQAEIEEKKDRLEKLQAGIVSANFQGRIADLASKKKALDEERDQHNLELQGLTLQSESRARLELKRDEVKSKSLEIETR
;
A
#
# COMPACT_ATOMS: atom_id res chain seq x y z
N MET A 1 42.84 31.62 17.42
CA MET A 1 42.79 33.09 17.56
C MET A 1 41.63 33.45 18.47
N LYS A 2 41.83 34.30 19.48
CA LYS A 2 40.74 34.84 20.29
C LYS A 2 39.98 35.85 19.43
N THR A 3 38.73 35.58 19.07
CA THR A 3 37.86 36.55 18.39
C THR A 3 37.53 37.67 19.38
N LEU A 4 38.09 38.85 19.13
CA LEU A 4 37.74 40.09 19.83
C LEU A 4 36.32 40.49 19.42
N GLU A 5 35.45 40.73 20.39
CA GLU A 5 34.14 41.34 20.16
C GLU A 5 34.35 42.77 19.68
N GLY A 6 34.17 42.99 18.38
CA GLY A 6 34.20 44.32 17.78
C GLY A 6 32.79 44.91 17.72
N VAL A 7 32.65 46.17 18.13
CA VAL A 7 31.37 46.91 18.08
C VAL A 7 31.46 47.92 16.94
N LEU A 8 30.63 47.75 15.90
CA LEU A 8 30.47 48.73 14.83
C LEU A 8 29.36 49.72 15.19
N ALA A 9 29.69 51.01 15.23
CA ALA A 9 28.74 52.10 15.45
C ALA A 9 28.79 53.06 14.25
N ILE A 10 27.63 53.32 13.62
CA ILE A 10 27.50 54.33 12.56
C ILE A 10 26.99 55.63 13.17
N THR A 11 27.63 56.74 12.81
CA THR A 11 27.14 58.09 13.06
C THR A 11 26.42 58.60 11.82
N ASP A 12 25.10 58.77 11.93
CA ASP A 12 24.28 59.39 10.90
C ASP A 12 24.56 60.91 10.85
N ASP A 13 24.74 61.45 9.65
CA ASP A 13 25.15 62.84 9.40
C ASP A 13 24.00 63.85 9.64
N LYS A 14 22.84 63.35 10.08
CA LYS A 14 21.69 64.14 10.53
C LYS A 14 21.25 63.75 11.95
N GLY A 15 22.10 64.06 12.93
CA GLY A 15 21.67 64.30 14.31
C GLY A 15 21.41 63.06 15.19
N GLY A 16 22.47 62.62 15.88
CA GLY A 16 22.40 62.42 17.34
C GLY A 16 22.04 61.04 17.90
N LYS A 17 21.76 60.00 17.10
CA LYS A 17 21.59 58.64 17.63
C LYS A 17 22.62 57.68 17.02
N ARG A 18 23.59 57.24 17.84
CA ARG A 18 24.55 56.19 17.48
C ARG A 18 23.82 54.85 17.42
N GLY A 19 23.60 54.33 16.22
CA GLY A 19 23.12 52.96 16.03
C GLY A 19 24.28 51.98 16.14
N VAL A 20 24.23 51.07 17.11
CA VAL A 20 25.14 49.91 17.17
C VAL A 20 24.57 48.83 16.26
N ILE A 21 25.34 48.42 15.25
CA ILE A 21 24.83 47.56 14.17
C ILE A 21 25.07 46.09 14.47
N SER A 22 26.23 45.72 15.03
CA SER A 22 26.49 44.31 15.38
C SER A 22 27.66 44.13 16.34
N THR A 23 27.60 43.05 17.12
CA THR A 23 28.66 42.52 18.01
C THR A 23 29.24 41.18 17.51
N LYS A 24 28.73 40.60 16.41
CA LYS A 24 29.21 39.33 15.86
C LYS A 24 30.23 39.55 14.75
N CYS A 25 31.40 38.93 14.86
CA CYS A 25 32.48 39.04 13.87
C CYS A 25 32.04 38.67 12.43
N ALA A 26 31.13 37.70 12.27
CA ALA A 26 30.64 37.29 10.95
C ALA A 26 29.83 38.37 10.22
N GLU A 27 29.17 39.26 10.97
CA GLU A 27 28.45 40.41 10.41
C GLU A 27 29.42 41.56 10.14
N MET A 28 30.47 41.73 10.96
CA MET A 28 31.53 42.71 10.70
C MET A 28 32.26 42.46 9.36
N ASP A 29 32.59 41.21 9.06
CA ASP A 29 33.25 40.83 7.80
C ASP A 29 32.40 41.08 6.55
N ALA A 30 31.07 41.22 6.70
CA ALA A 30 30.14 41.52 5.63
C ALA A 30 29.83 43.03 5.52
N GLU A 31 29.72 43.72 6.66
CA GLU A 31 29.36 45.14 6.75
C GLU A 31 30.54 46.08 6.50
N ILE A 32 31.76 45.75 6.95
CA ILE A 32 32.95 46.61 6.78
C ILE A 32 33.25 46.88 5.30
N PRO A 33 33.30 45.88 4.39
CA PRO A 33 33.51 46.13 2.97
C PRO A 33 32.40 47.02 2.36
N GLN A 34 31.14 46.82 2.79
CA GLN A 34 30.00 47.62 2.31
C GLN A 34 30.12 49.09 2.71
N LEU A 35 30.50 49.37 3.97
CA LEU A 35 30.68 50.74 4.46
C LEU A 35 31.86 51.46 3.81
N LEU A 36 32.91 50.73 3.43
CA LEU A 36 34.04 51.27 2.66
C LEU A 36 33.74 51.42 1.17
N GLY A 37 32.60 50.90 0.69
CA GLY A 37 32.22 50.93 -0.73
C GLY A 37 33.07 50.03 -1.62
N VAL A 38 33.71 49.00 -1.07
CA VAL A 38 34.63 48.10 -1.79
C VAL A 38 34.21 46.65 -1.55
N SER A 39 34.29 45.78 -2.57
CA SER A 39 33.98 44.36 -2.38
C SER A 39 35.04 43.67 -1.52
N LYS A 40 34.63 42.67 -0.74
CA LYS A 40 35.55 41.88 0.11
C LYS A 40 36.73 41.31 -0.69
N ALA A 41 36.46 40.82 -1.90
CA ALA A 41 37.48 40.27 -2.79
C ALA A 41 38.50 41.32 -3.26
N VAL A 42 38.09 42.58 -3.47
CA VAL A 42 39.02 43.68 -3.79
C VAL A 42 39.82 44.08 -2.56
N LEU A 43 39.18 44.11 -1.38
CA LEU A 43 39.85 44.42 -0.12
C LEU A 43 40.96 43.41 0.20
N GLU A 44 40.72 42.11 0.01
CA GLU A 44 41.69 41.03 0.31
C GLU A 44 42.73 40.81 -0.80
N ASN A 45 42.34 40.89 -2.07
CA ASN A 45 43.23 40.51 -3.19
C ASN A 45 43.96 41.69 -3.83
N VAL A 46 43.51 42.94 -3.60
CA VAL A 46 44.07 44.14 -4.24
C VAL A 46 44.58 45.15 -3.22
N ILE A 47 43.78 45.50 -2.20
CA ILE A 47 44.15 46.54 -1.21
C ILE A 47 45.07 45.97 -0.12
N PHE A 48 44.67 44.86 0.51
CA PHE A 48 45.42 44.16 1.56
C PHE A 48 45.95 42.81 1.07
N CYS A 49 46.52 42.81 -0.13
CA CYS A 49 47.17 41.62 -0.68
C CYS A 49 48.36 41.20 0.20
N HIS A 50 48.40 39.93 0.60
CA HIS A 50 49.51 39.40 1.40
C HIS A 50 50.81 39.43 0.59
N GLN A 51 51.95 39.70 1.25
CA GLN A 51 53.24 39.84 0.55
C GLN A 51 53.60 38.60 -0.28
N GLU A 52 53.29 37.42 0.25
CA GLU A 52 53.51 36.12 -0.41
C GLU A 52 52.58 35.89 -1.62
N ASP A 53 51.43 36.57 -1.68
CA ASP A 53 50.42 36.45 -2.74
C ASP A 53 50.50 37.59 -3.77
N SER A 54 51.40 38.56 -3.59
CA SER A 54 51.53 39.77 -4.43
C SER A 54 51.80 39.48 -5.92
N TRP A 55 52.30 38.29 -6.25
CA TRP A 55 52.56 37.83 -7.61
C TRP A 55 51.38 37.09 -8.24
N TRP A 56 50.20 37.05 -7.59
CA TRP A 56 49.02 36.37 -8.13
C TRP A 56 48.61 36.79 -9.56
N PRO A 57 48.86 38.02 -10.05
CA PRO A 57 48.59 38.38 -11.45
C PRO A 57 49.44 37.59 -12.47
N LEU A 58 50.58 37.04 -12.03
CA LEU A 58 51.49 36.21 -12.82
C LEU A 58 51.34 34.71 -12.49
N ALA A 59 50.41 34.35 -11.61
CA ALA A 59 50.16 32.97 -11.26
C ALA A 59 49.53 32.20 -12.43
N GLU A 60 49.51 30.87 -12.28
CA GLU A 60 48.94 29.98 -13.29
C GLU A 60 47.49 30.36 -13.66
N PRO A 61 47.05 30.13 -14.91
CA PRO A 61 45.76 30.61 -15.41
C PRO A 61 44.54 30.25 -14.54
N ALA A 62 44.59 29.11 -13.83
CA ALA A 62 43.52 28.68 -12.93
C ALA A 62 43.42 29.55 -11.66
N ALA A 63 44.56 29.87 -11.03
CA ALA A 63 44.62 30.71 -9.84
C ALA A 63 44.27 32.16 -10.17
N LEU A 64 44.77 32.65 -11.30
CA LEU A 64 44.45 33.97 -11.85
C LEU A 64 42.94 34.09 -12.10
N LYS A 65 42.35 33.14 -12.83
CA LYS A 65 40.92 33.14 -13.14
C LYS A 65 40.06 33.11 -11.88
N LYS A 66 40.45 32.35 -10.85
CA LYS A 66 39.73 32.32 -9.58
C LYS A 66 39.71 33.69 -8.89
N LYS A 67 40.85 34.37 -8.78
CA LYS A 67 40.94 35.73 -8.21
C LYS A 67 40.15 36.75 -9.05
N PHE A 68 40.17 36.63 -10.38
CA PHE A 68 39.34 37.45 -11.27
C PHE A 68 37.84 37.18 -11.07
N ASP A 69 37.40 35.92 -11.05
CA ASP A 69 36.01 35.54 -10.84
C ASP A 69 35.50 36.00 -9.45
N ASP A 70 36.36 36.01 -8.43
CA ASP A 70 36.07 36.52 -7.09
C ASP A 70 35.99 38.06 -7.05
N ILE A 71 36.89 38.77 -7.73
CA ILE A 71 36.89 40.25 -7.81
C ILE A 71 35.67 40.76 -8.59
N PHE A 72 35.33 40.12 -9.70
CA PHE A 72 34.21 40.53 -10.57
C PHE A 72 32.86 39.91 -10.15
N GLU A 73 32.84 39.05 -9.12
CA GLU A 73 31.66 38.34 -8.61
C GLU A 73 30.80 37.67 -9.71
N ALA A 74 31.40 37.30 -10.84
CA ALA A 74 30.69 36.79 -12.01
C ALA A 74 29.95 35.46 -11.74
N THR A 75 30.40 34.73 -10.71
CA THR A 75 29.78 33.47 -10.23
C THR A 75 28.37 33.68 -9.64
N ARG A 76 28.06 34.88 -9.11
CA ARG A 76 26.74 35.19 -8.56
C ARG A 76 25.71 35.38 -9.67
N TYR A 77 26.08 36.09 -10.73
CA TYR A 77 25.21 36.30 -11.89
C TYR A 77 24.97 35.01 -12.68
N THR A 78 25.99 34.16 -12.85
CA THR A 78 25.82 32.86 -13.52
C THR A 78 24.90 31.92 -12.74
N LYS A 79 25.03 31.84 -11.41
CA LYS A 79 24.09 31.09 -10.55
C LYS A 79 22.66 31.63 -10.61
N ALA A 80 22.49 32.96 -10.61
CA ALA A 80 21.17 33.58 -10.74
C ALA A 80 20.52 33.25 -12.10
N LEU A 81 21.29 33.31 -13.20
CA LEU A 81 20.83 32.92 -14.53
C LEU A 81 20.45 31.44 -14.60
N GLU A 82 21.23 30.56 -13.98
CA GLU A 82 20.93 29.13 -13.92
C GLU A 82 19.64 28.85 -13.13
N SER A 83 19.45 29.52 -12.00
CA SER A 83 18.19 29.46 -11.24
C SER A 83 16.99 29.93 -12.07
N ILE A 84 17.11 31.07 -12.77
CA ILE A 84 16.07 31.58 -13.68
C ILE A 84 15.77 30.57 -14.81
N LYS A 85 16.81 29.95 -15.37
CA LYS A 85 16.66 28.93 -16.41
C LYS A 85 15.93 27.68 -15.91
N ASN A 86 16.25 27.24 -14.70
CA ASN A 86 15.58 26.10 -14.06
C ASN A 86 14.11 26.43 -13.75
N LEU A 87 13.83 27.61 -13.17
CA LEU A 87 12.47 28.07 -12.92
C LEU A 87 11.64 28.16 -14.21
N ARG A 88 12.23 28.68 -15.29
CA ARG A 88 11.56 28.72 -16.60
C ARG A 88 11.24 27.31 -17.10
N LYS A 89 12.15 26.35 -16.94
CA LYS A 89 11.94 24.96 -17.36
C LYS A 89 10.79 24.31 -16.59
N GLU A 90 10.74 24.51 -15.27
CA GLU A 90 9.65 24.04 -14.41
C GLU A 90 8.31 24.66 -14.83
N ARG A 91 8.25 25.99 -14.97
CA ARG A 91 7.03 26.69 -15.41
C ARG A 91 6.53 26.25 -16.78
N VAL A 92 7.44 25.94 -17.71
CA VAL A 92 7.06 25.39 -19.02
C VAL A 92 6.50 23.97 -18.90
N ALA A 93 7.04 23.15 -18.00
CA ALA A 93 6.50 21.81 -17.73
C ALA A 93 5.10 21.90 -17.08
N ASP A 94 4.93 22.75 -16.07
CA ASP A 94 3.63 23.01 -15.43
C ASP A 94 2.59 23.48 -16.45
N LEU A 95 2.96 24.43 -17.31
CA LEU A 95 2.06 24.98 -18.33
C LEU A 95 1.65 23.91 -19.35
N LYS A 96 2.53 22.96 -19.68
CA LYS A 96 2.16 21.81 -20.53
C LYS A 96 1.16 20.89 -19.83
N ALA A 97 1.42 20.55 -18.57
CA ALA A 97 0.51 19.72 -17.77
C ALA A 97 -0.87 20.37 -17.61
N GLU A 98 -0.92 21.67 -17.30
CA GLU A 98 -2.18 22.41 -17.17
C GLU A 98 -2.91 22.56 -18.51
N LYS A 99 -2.21 22.71 -19.63
CA LYS A 99 -2.83 22.70 -20.97
C LYS A 99 -3.48 21.36 -21.28
N GLU A 100 -2.80 20.25 -20.99
CA GLU A 100 -3.34 18.91 -21.20
C GLU A 100 -4.57 18.67 -20.33
N ARG A 101 -4.51 19.08 -19.06
CA ARG A 101 -5.65 19.05 -18.14
C ARG A 101 -6.82 19.91 -18.62
N LEU A 102 -6.56 21.12 -19.13
CA LEU A 102 -7.59 21.98 -19.69
C LEU A 102 -8.28 21.33 -20.90
N LEU A 103 -7.51 20.68 -21.78
CA LEU A 103 -8.06 19.96 -22.93
C LEU A 103 -8.93 18.77 -22.51
N SER A 104 -8.53 18.01 -21.49
CA SER A 104 -9.34 16.89 -20.97
C SER A 104 -10.65 17.40 -20.36
N LEU A 105 -10.58 18.42 -19.48
CA LEU A 105 -11.77 19.04 -18.90
C LEU A 105 -12.69 19.66 -19.95
N SER A 106 -12.15 20.27 -21.01
CA SER A 106 -12.94 20.82 -22.11
C SER A 106 -13.71 19.74 -22.87
N ARG A 107 -13.09 18.57 -23.11
CA ARG A 107 -13.76 17.41 -23.74
C ARG A 107 -14.86 16.85 -22.83
N GLU A 108 -14.59 16.71 -21.54
CA GLU A 108 -15.58 16.25 -20.56
C GLU A 108 -16.77 17.19 -20.47
N LYS A 109 -16.53 18.52 -20.44
CA LYS A 109 -17.58 19.53 -20.48
C LYS A 109 -18.42 19.42 -21.75
N ALA A 110 -17.79 19.34 -22.92
CA ALA A 110 -18.51 19.20 -24.19
C ALA A 110 -19.36 17.92 -24.23
N HIS A 111 -18.87 16.81 -23.65
CA HIS A 111 -19.65 15.59 -23.52
C HIS A 111 -20.83 15.75 -22.55
N SER A 112 -20.61 16.40 -21.40
CA SER A 112 -21.68 16.71 -20.45
C SER A 112 -22.76 17.61 -21.06
N ASP A 113 -22.39 18.59 -21.87
CA ASP A 113 -23.33 19.52 -22.49
C ASP A 113 -24.18 18.78 -23.54
N LYS A 114 -23.58 17.92 -24.38
CA LYS A 114 -24.31 17.04 -25.31
C LYS A 114 -25.29 16.10 -24.59
N LEU A 115 -24.88 15.54 -23.45
CA LEU A 115 -25.77 14.70 -22.65
C LEU A 115 -26.96 15.50 -22.09
N LYS A 116 -26.72 16.73 -21.62
CA LYS A 116 -27.81 17.61 -21.14
C LYS A 116 -28.77 17.98 -22.26
N GLU A 117 -28.27 18.31 -23.45
CA GLU A 117 -29.11 18.56 -24.63
C GLU A 117 -29.98 17.34 -24.95
N ARG A 118 -29.38 16.14 -25.01
CA ARG A 118 -30.14 14.90 -25.26
C ARG A 118 -31.15 14.58 -24.17
N ILE A 119 -30.84 14.85 -22.90
CA ILE A 119 -31.82 14.71 -21.80
C ILE A 119 -32.99 15.67 -22.00
N ASN A 120 -32.74 16.91 -22.40
CA ASN A 120 -33.78 17.90 -22.63
C ASN A 120 -34.65 17.53 -23.84
N GLU A 121 -34.06 17.06 -24.94
CA GLU A 121 -34.78 16.55 -26.10
C GLU A 121 -35.67 15.35 -25.75
N LEU A 122 -35.14 14.40 -24.98
CA LEU A 122 -35.92 13.24 -24.51
C LEU A 122 -37.05 13.66 -23.59
N LYS A 123 -36.82 14.61 -22.67
CA LYS A 123 -37.88 15.15 -21.80
C LYS A 123 -38.98 15.84 -22.62
N SER A 124 -38.61 16.64 -23.62
CA SER A 124 -39.56 17.27 -24.53
C SER A 124 -40.37 16.24 -25.32
N THR A 125 -39.72 15.16 -25.77
CA THR A 125 -40.37 14.07 -26.50
C THR A 125 -41.33 13.30 -25.60
N ILE A 126 -40.95 13.01 -24.36
CA ILE A 126 -41.80 12.36 -23.36
C ILE A 126 -43.06 13.20 -23.12
N SER A 127 -42.90 14.50 -22.85
CA SER A 127 -44.03 15.41 -22.64
C SER A 127 -44.96 15.47 -23.85
N ALA A 128 -44.42 15.52 -25.08
CA ALA A 128 -45.24 15.46 -26.30
C ALA A 128 -46.00 14.14 -26.42
N LYS A 129 -45.38 13.00 -26.08
CA LYS A 129 -46.02 11.69 -26.11
C LYS A 129 -47.05 11.48 -25.00
N GLU A 130 -46.86 12.11 -23.85
CA GLU A 130 -47.86 12.13 -22.78
C GLU A 130 -49.13 12.85 -23.24
N VAL A 131 -48.99 14.01 -23.88
CA VAL A 131 -50.13 14.76 -24.47
C VAL A 131 -50.82 13.93 -25.56
N GLU A 132 -50.07 13.35 -26.50
CA GLU A 132 -50.66 12.47 -27.53
C GLU A 132 -51.43 11.28 -26.91
N CYS A 133 -50.91 10.69 -25.82
CA CYS A 133 -51.56 9.59 -25.12
C CYS A 133 -52.87 10.04 -24.44
N GLU A 134 -52.89 11.23 -23.84
CA GLU A 134 -54.10 11.82 -23.26
C GLU A 134 -55.15 12.14 -24.33
N ASP A 135 -54.73 12.70 -25.47
CA ASP A 135 -55.63 12.99 -26.59
C ASP A 135 -56.25 11.70 -27.16
N VAL A 136 -55.43 10.67 -27.41
CA VAL A 136 -55.91 9.37 -27.90
C VAL A 136 -56.85 8.70 -26.89
N LYS A 137 -56.58 8.82 -25.58
CA LYS A 137 -57.50 8.33 -24.54
C LYS A 137 -58.85 9.06 -24.60
N ARG A 138 -58.85 10.38 -24.79
CA ARG A 138 -60.08 11.17 -24.91
C ARG A 138 -60.87 10.80 -26.17
N GLU A 139 -60.18 10.55 -27.28
CA GLU A 139 -60.80 10.05 -28.51
C GLU A 139 -61.39 8.64 -28.30
N TYR A 140 -60.67 7.76 -27.60
CA TYR A 140 -61.15 6.43 -27.26
C TYR A 140 -62.42 6.48 -26.40
N GLU A 141 -62.45 7.31 -25.36
CA GLU A 141 -63.62 7.49 -24.49
C GLU A 141 -64.84 8.02 -25.26
N THR A 142 -64.64 9.00 -26.14
CA THR A 142 -65.72 9.53 -26.98
C THR A 142 -66.24 8.49 -27.98
N GLN A 143 -65.37 7.68 -28.57
CA GLN A 143 -65.77 6.55 -29.41
C GLN A 143 -66.53 5.49 -28.63
N LEU A 144 -66.11 5.18 -27.40
CA LEU A 144 -66.77 4.20 -26.55
C LEU A 144 -68.19 4.64 -26.15
N GLU A 145 -68.37 5.92 -25.82
CA GLU A 145 -69.71 6.48 -25.55
C GLU A 145 -70.59 6.50 -26.81
N SER A 146 -70.02 6.84 -27.98
CA SER A 146 -70.73 6.76 -29.27
C SER A 146 -71.17 5.33 -29.58
N ASN A 147 -70.28 4.36 -29.38
CA ASN A 147 -70.55 2.95 -29.59
C ASN A 147 -71.63 2.44 -28.63
N ARG A 148 -71.61 2.86 -27.35
CA ARG A 148 -72.68 2.53 -26.39
C ARG A 148 -74.04 3.05 -26.87
N LYS A 149 -74.12 4.31 -27.32
CA LYS A 149 -75.34 4.89 -27.88
C LYS A 149 -75.82 4.13 -29.13
N PHE A 150 -74.91 3.72 -30.00
CA PHE A 150 -75.22 2.88 -31.16
C PHE A 150 -75.82 1.53 -30.75
N TYR A 151 -75.24 0.85 -29.76
CA TYR A 151 -75.77 -0.41 -29.23
C TYR A 151 -77.16 -0.23 -28.61
N GLU A 152 -77.37 0.82 -27.81
CA GLU A 152 -78.67 1.13 -27.22
C GLU A 152 -79.72 1.36 -28.33
N LEU A 153 -79.37 2.12 -29.38
CA LEU A 153 -80.25 2.37 -30.52
C LEU A 153 -80.53 1.08 -31.31
N HIS A 154 -79.51 0.27 -31.58
CA HIS A 154 -79.66 -1.03 -32.24
C HIS A 154 -80.56 -1.97 -31.45
N THR A 155 -80.45 -1.98 -30.13
CA THR A 155 -81.26 -2.84 -29.25
C THR A 155 -82.73 -2.41 -29.32
N LYS A 156 -83.00 -1.10 -29.20
CA LYS A 156 -84.36 -0.54 -29.37
C LYS A 156 -84.92 -0.82 -30.76
N PHE A 157 -84.11 -0.66 -31.81
CA PHE A 157 -84.54 -0.94 -33.18
C PHE A 157 -84.90 -2.41 -33.36
N ARG A 158 -84.11 -3.32 -32.80
CA ARG A 158 -84.37 -4.76 -32.81
C ARG A 158 -85.65 -5.13 -32.05
N GLU A 159 -85.91 -4.47 -30.92
CA GLU A 159 -87.15 -4.63 -30.15
C GLU A 159 -88.36 -4.17 -30.97
N MET A 160 -88.32 -2.96 -31.53
CA MET A 160 -89.39 -2.46 -32.41
C MET A 160 -89.60 -3.37 -33.61
N TYR A 161 -88.53 -3.89 -34.22
CA TYR A 161 -88.63 -4.79 -35.37
C TYR A 161 -89.32 -6.11 -35.00
N LYS A 162 -88.99 -6.68 -33.83
CA LYS A 162 -89.70 -7.86 -33.31
C LYS A 162 -91.16 -7.56 -32.97
N GLU A 163 -91.47 -6.37 -32.45
CA GLU A 163 -92.86 -5.97 -32.21
C GLU A 163 -93.62 -5.79 -33.52
N TYR A 164 -92.99 -5.20 -34.53
CA TYR A 164 -93.54 -5.06 -35.87
C TYR A 164 -93.85 -6.42 -36.49
N GLU A 165 -92.88 -7.35 -36.47
CA GLU A 165 -93.05 -8.72 -36.98
C GLU A 165 -94.19 -9.45 -36.25
N LYS A 166 -94.28 -9.31 -34.92
CA LYS A 166 -95.40 -9.84 -34.13
C LYS A 166 -96.75 -9.25 -34.54
N LEU A 167 -96.83 -7.94 -34.75
CA LEU A 167 -98.05 -7.26 -35.17
C LEU A 167 -98.45 -7.64 -36.60
N GLU A 168 -97.47 -7.80 -37.49
CA GLU A 168 -97.70 -8.24 -38.87
C GLU A 168 -98.22 -9.69 -38.89
N ASP A 169 -97.60 -10.58 -38.11
CA ASP A 169 -98.09 -11.94 -37.89
C ASP A 169 -99.50 -11.97 -37.32
N GLN A 170 -99.78 -11.13 -36.31
CA GLN A 170 -101.12 -11.02 -35.73
C GLN A 170 -102.14 -10.52 -36.74
N LYS A 171 -101.78 -9.53 -37.56
CA LYS A 171 -102.62 -9.01 -38.64
C LYS A 171 -102.89 -10.12 -39.67
N ALA A 172 -101.86 -10.83 -40.12
CA ALA A 172 -101.99 -11.94 -41.06
C ALA A 172 -102.88 -13.06 -40.50
N LYS A 173 -102.68 -13.45 -39.24
CA LYS A 173 -103.53 -14.43 -38.54
C LYS A 173 -104.97 -13.96 -38.41
N THR A 174 -105.19 -12.68 -38.07
CA THR A 174 -106.55 -12.12 -37.93
C THR A 174 -107.25 -12.01 -39.27
N GLN A 175 -106.52 -11.67 -40.35
CA GLN A 175 -107.05 -11.66 -41.71
C GLN A 175 -107.37 -13.07 -42.22
N ALA A 176 -106.47 -14.04 -41.97
CA ALA A 176 -106.71 -15.44 -42.28
C ALA A 176 -107.92 -15.97 -41.49
N TYR A 177 -108.03 -15.65 -40.20
CA TYR A 177 -109.17 -16.00 -39.36
C TYR A 177 -110.45 -15.32 -39.82
N LEU A 178 -110.41 -14.06 -40.26
CA LEU A 178 -111.57 -13.37 -40.85
C LEU A 178 -111.99 -14.00 -42.18
N ALA A 179 -111.04 -14.38 -43.03
CA ALA A 179 -111.32 -15.07 -44.29
C ALA A 179 -111.88 -16.48 -44.04
N GLU A 180 -111.32 -17.19 -43.07
CA GLU A 180 -111.76 -18.51 -42.65
C GLU A 180 -113.15 -18.45 -42.01
N MET A 181 -113.41 -17.50 -41.11
CA MET A 181 -114.73 -17.25 -40.51
C MET A 181 -115.75 -16.80 -41.56
N LYS A 182 -115.37 -15.98 -42.54
CA LYS A 182 -116.24 -15.66 -43.68
C LYS A 182 -116.56 -16.90 -44.53
N SER A 183 -115.65 -17.87 -44.65
CA SER A 183 -115.89 -19.12 -45.37
C SER A 183 -116.66 -20.17 -44.53
N LYS A 184 -116.46 -20.16 -43.20
CA LYS A 184 -117.09 -21.09 -42.24
C LYS A 184 -118.45 -20.61 -41.75
N CYS A 185 -118.76 -19.32 -41.86
CA CYS A 185 -120.12 -18.78 -41.73
C CYS A 185 -120.94 -19.11 -42.99
N GLN A 186 -121.10 -20.40 -43.28
CA GLN A 186 -122.26 -20.90 -43.98
C GLN A 186 -123.14 -21.55 -42.92
N GLU A 187 -124.38 -21.06 -42.80
CA GLU A 187 -125.39 -21.73 -42.00
C GLU A 187 -125.49 -23.17 -42.49
N ILE A 188 -125.25 -24.11 -41.58
CA ILE A 188 -125.42 -25.54 -41.84
C ILE A 188 -126.90 -25.83 -41.56
N PRO A 189 -127.74 -26.09 -42.58
CA PRO A 189 -129.05 -26.67 -42.33
C PRO A 189 -128.87 -28.14 -41.96
N GLY A 190 -129.49 -28.57 -40.86
CA GLY A 190 -129.44 -29.97 -40.45
C GLY A 190 -130.23 -30.23 -39.18
N THR A 191 -130.84 -31.41 -39.12
CA THR A 191 -131.66 -31.87 -37.99
C THR A 191 -130.77 -32.39 -36.86
N LEU A 192 -131.24 -32.32 -35.61
CA LEU A 192 -130.46 -32.54 -34.38
C LEU A 192 -129.70 -33.89 -34.32
N GLU A 193 -130.22 -34.91 -34.99
CA GLU A 193 -129.68 -36.28 -35.04
C GLU A 193 -128.48 -36.44 -35.99
N GLU A 194 -128.46 -35.70 -37.11
CA GLU A 194 -127.33 -35.70 -38.07
C GLU A 194 -126.11 -34.95 -37.51
N LEU A 195 -126.37 -33.95 -36.65
CA LEU A 195 -125.32 -33.21 -35.94
C LEU A 195 -124.64 -34.08 -34.86
N GLN A 196 -125.39 -34.92 -34.15
CA GLN A 196 -124.84 -35.82 -33.12
C GLN A 196 -123.94 -36.91 -33.71
N ALA A 197 -124.33 -37.54 -34.82
CA ALA A 197 -123.48 -38.52 -35.52
C ALA A 197 -122.18 -37.88 -36.06
N ARG A 198 -122.25 -36.61 -36.47
CA ARG A 198 -121.09 -35.84 -36.93
C ARG A 198 -120.17 -35.43 -35.78
N VAL A 199 -120.71 -35.15 -34.60
CA VAL A 199 -119.94 -34.91 -33.36
C VAL A 199 -119.21 -36.18 -32.90
N GLU A 200 -119.84 -37.35 -33.00
CA GLU A 200 -119.19 -38.64 -32.66
C GLU A 200 -118.04 -38.96 -33.64
N GLY A 201 -118.24 -38.81 -34.95
CA GLY A 201 -117.14 -38.94 -35.93
C GLY A 201 -116.05 -37.88 -35.79
N PHE A 202 -116.40 -36.68 -35.29
CA PHE A 202 -115.43 -35.64 -34.96
C PHE A 202 -114.61 -36.00 -33.71
N GLN A 203 -115.21 -36.63 -32.70
CA GLN A 203 -114.48 -37.09 -31.52
C GLN A 203 -113.46 -38.19 -31.86
N ASP A 204 -113.81 -39.12 -32.75
CA ASP A 204 -112.89 -40.17 -33.18
C ASP A 204 -111.75 -39.65 -34.07
N SER A 205 -112.05 -38.71 -34.98
CA SER A 205 -111.00 -38.03 -35.74
C SER A 205 -110.10 -37.15 -34.86
N VAL A 206 -110.64 -36.52 -33.80
CA VAL A 206 -109.86 -35.78 -32.80
C VAL A 206 -108.95 -36.72 -31.98
N LYS A 207 -109.41 -37.92 -31.61
CA LYS A 207 -108.56 -38.94 -30.94
C LYS A 207 -107.42 -39.39 -31.85
N LEU A 208 -107.70 -39.72 -33.11
CA LEU A 208 -106.69 -40.12 -34.08
C LEU A 208 -105.64 -39.01 -34.32
N GLN A 209 -106.08 -37.75 -34.38
CA GLN A 209 -105.18 -36.60 -34.51
C GLN A 209 -104.33 -36.37 -33.24
N LYS A 210 -104.89 -36.58 -32.03
CA LYS A 210 -104.11 -36.52 -30.79
C LYS A 210 -103.04 -37.61 -30.72
N GLU A 211 -103.34 -38.83 -31.15
CA GLU A 211 -102.35 -39.91 -31.22
C GLU A 211 -101.25 -39.64 -32.25
N LYS A 212 -101.62 -39.11 -33.42
CA LYS A 212 -100.63 -38.66 -34.41
C LYS A 212 -99.76 -37.54 -33.85
N ARG A 213 -100.36 -36.55 -33.17
CA ARG A 213 -99.61 -35.47 -32.52
C ARG A 213 -98.61 -36.00 -31.51
N LEU A 214 -99.04 -36.92 -30.63
CA LEU A 214 -98.16 -37.50 -29.61
C LEU A 214 -96.99 -38.28 -30.24
N LYS A 215 -97.22 -38.99 -31.35
CA LYS A 215 -96.14 -39.68 -32.08
C LYS A 215 -95.15 -38.71 -32.71
N GLU A 216 -95.63 -37.62 -33.32
CA GLU A 216 -94.75 -36.60 -33.90
C GLU A 216 -94.03 -35.77 -32.82
N GLU A 217 -94.66 -35.54 -31.67
CA GLU A 217 -94.06 -34.86 -30.50
C GLU A 217 -92.91 -35.69 -29.92
N ARG A 218 -93.08 -37.01 -29.79
CA ARG A 218 -91.98 -37.92 -29.40
C ARG A 218 -90.82 -37.92 -30.40
N LYS A 219 -91.12 -38.00 -31.70
CA LYS A 219 -90.07 -37.93 -32.74
C LYS A 219 -89.32 -36.60 -32.69
N LYS A 220 -90.01 -35.50 -32.39
CA LYS A 220 -89.39 -34.19 -32.23
C LYS A 220 -88.43 -34.20 -31.05
N ASP A 221 -88.84 -34.74 -29.91
CA ASP A 221 -88.00 -34.83 -28.70
C ASP A 221 -86.76 -35.72 -28.96
N ASP A 222 -86.93 -36.88 -29.61
CA ASP A 222 -85.82 -37.77 -29.99
C ASP A 222 -84.81 -37.04 -30.92
N LEU A 223 -85.31 -36.30 -31.92
CA LEU A 223 -84.48 -35.51 -32.84
C LEU A 223 -83.78 -34.32 -32.14
N GLU A 224 -84.43 -33.69 -31.14
CA GLU A 224 -83.83 -32.61 -30.35
C GLU A 224 -82.68 -33.14 -29.47
N GLU A 225 -82.82 -34.34 -28.91
CA GLU A 225 -81.77 -35.00 -28.13
C GLU A 225 -80.59 -35.41 -29.03
N GLU A 226 -80.85 -35.99 -30.21
CA GLU A 226 -79.80 -36.27 -31.20
C GLU A 226 -79.08 -35.00 -31.67
N LEU A 227 -79.83 -33.92 -31.92
CA LEU A 227 -79.25 -32.63 -32.31
C LEU A 227 -78.36 -32.07 -31.19
N ALA A 228 -78.80 -32.17 -29.94
CA ALA A 228 -78.01 -31.73 -28.78
C ALA A 228 -76.71 -32.53 -28.65
N ALA A 229 -76.76 -33.86 -28.83
CA ALA A 229 -75.59 -34.73 -28.79
C ALA A 229 -74.58 -34.37 -29.90
N VAL A 230 -75.04 -34.21 -31.14
CA VAL A 230 -74.19 -33.81 -32.27
C VAL A 230 -73.59 -32.42 -32.05
N GLN A 231 -74.35 -31.47 -31.49
CA GLN A 231 -73.81 -30.14 -31.15
C GLN A 231 -72.73 -30.20 -30.08
N THR A 232 -72.88 -31.06 -29.06
CA THR A 232 -71.82 -31.26 -28.06
C THR A 232 -70.56 -31.85 -28.68
N GLU A 233 -70.69 -32.88 -29.52
CA GLU A 233 -69.54 -33.48 -30.23
C GLU A 233 -68.86 -32.46 -31.16
N GLN A 234 -69.63 -31.65 -31.88
CA GLN A 234 -69.10 -30.59 -32.73
C GLN A 234 -68.29 -29.57 -31.92
N ARG A 235 -68.78 -29.16 -30.74
CA ARG A 235 -68.06 -28.22 -29.86
C ARG A 235 -66.74 -28.82 -29.37
N ASP A 236 -66.73 -30.09 -28.98
CA ASP A 236 -65.53 -30.78 -28.50
C ASP A 236 -64.48 -30.94 -29.61
N LEU A 237 -64.92 -31.30 -30.82
CA LEU A 237 -64.05 -31.39 -31.99
C LEU A 237 -63.48 -30.03 -32.39
N LEU A 238 -64.28 -28.96 -32.36
CA LEU A 238 -63.81 -27.59 -32.60
C LEU A 238 -62.78 -27.16 -31.54
N ALA A 239 -63.02 -27.45 -30.27
CA ALA A 239 -62.07 -27.17 -29.19
C ALA A 239 -60.76 -27.95 -29.38
N LYS A 240 -60.83 -29.23 -29.78
CA LYS A 240 -59.65 -30.04 -30.08
C LYS A 240 -58.88 -29.50 -31.29
N ARG A 241 -59.59 -29.07 -32.34
CA ARG A 241 -58.97 -28.45 -33.52
C ARG A 241 -58.24 -27.17 -33.14
N GLY A 242 -58.87 -26.29 -32.37
CA GLY A 242 -58.24 -25.05 -31.89
C GLY A 242 -56.98 -25.30 -31.05
N ARG A 243 -56.99 -26.32 -30.17
CA ARG A 243 -55.79 -26.71 -29.40
C ARG A 243 -54.65 -27.20 -30.31
N LEU A 244 -54.96 -28.07 -31.28
CA LEU A 244 -53.96 -28.60 -32.22
C LEU A 244 -53.42 -27.51 -33.16
N GLU A 245 -54.26 -26.58 -33.61
CA GLU A 245 -53.85 -25.42 -34.41
C GLU A 245 -52.90 -24.51 -33.61
N ALA A 246 -53.22 -24.22 -32.35
CA ALA A 246 -52.36 -23.43 -31.47
C ALA A 246 -51.01 -24.11 -31.21
N GLU A 247 -50.99 -25.42 -30.98
CA GLU A 247 -49.76 -26.19 -30.78
C GLU A 247 -48.90 -26.25 -32.05
N ALA A 248 -49.54 -26.37 -33.22
CA ALA A 248 -48.85 -26.33 -34.51
C ALA A 248 -48.20 -24.96 -34.78
N GLU A 249 -48.90 -23.86 -34.50
CA GLU A 249 -48.35 -22.50 -34.63
C GLU A 249 -47.21 -22.25 -33.64
N GLU A 250 -47.34 -22.70 -32.39
CA GLU A 250 -46.28 -22.62 -31.40
C GLU A 250 -45.03 -23.43 -31.82
N GLN A 251 -45.23 -24.62 -32.38
CA GLN A 251 -44.12 -25.42 -32.90
C GLN A 251 -43.43 -24.75 -34.09
N LYS A 252 -44.16 -24.09 -34.99
CA LYS A 252 -43.57 -23.28 -36.07
C LYS A 252 -42.71 -22.14 -35.51
N ARG A 253 -43.20 -21.43 -34.48
CA ARG A 253 -42.43 -20.37 -33.79
C ARG A 253 -41.15 -20.90 -33.16
N ARG A 254 -41.21 -22.06 -32.49
CA ARG A 254 -40.02 -22.71 -31.91
C ARG A 254 -38.99 -23.09 -32.95
N ILE A 255 -39.41 -23.63 -34.11
CA ILE A 255 -38.52 -23.95 -35.21
C ILE A 255 -37.86 -22.68 -35.75
N ALA A 256 -38.63 -21.62 -36.01
CA ALA A 256 -38.10 -20.34 -36.48
C ALA A 256 -37.09 -19.73 -35.50
N SER A 257 -37.39 -19.75 -34.19
CA SER A 257 -36.49 -19.27 -33.13
C SER A 257 -35.21 -20.10 -33.06
N ARG A 258 -35.30 -21.43 -33.14
CA ARG A 258 -34.12 -22.33 -33.18
C ARG A 258 -33.24 -22.03 -34.39
N GLU A 259 -33.83 -21.86 -35.57
CA GLU A 259 -33.09 -21.56 -36.80
C GLU A 259 -32.43 -20.19 -36.74
N GLN A 260 -33.08 -19.18 -36.15
CA GLN A 260 -32.46 -17.89 -35.91
C GLN A 260 -31.26 -18.01 -34.99
N LEU A 261 -31.39 -18.74 -33.87
CA LEU A 261 -30.29 -18.96 -32.94
C LEU A 261 -29.10 -19.66 -33.61
N ILE A 262 -29.37 -20.65 -34.47
CA ILE A 262 -28.33 -21.36 -35.24
C ILE A 262 -27.61 -20.39 -36.20
N ARG A 263 -28.33 -19.48 -36.86
CA ARG A 263 -27.73 -18.46 -37.73
C ARG A 263 -26.86 -17.49 -36.91
N ASP A 264 -27.39 -16.96 -35.82
CA ASP A 264 -26.68 -15.98 -34.98
C ASP A 264 -25.38 -16.57 -34.41
N ILE A 265 -25.45 -17.80 -33.88
CA ILE A 265 -24.27 -18.51 -33.36
C ILE A 265 -23.33 -18.88 -34.51
N GLY A 266 -23.87 -19.27 -35.66
CA GLY A 266 -23.10 -19.60 -36.85
C GLY A 266 -22.29 -18.42 -37.37
N GLU A 267 -22.87 -17.22 -37.39
CA GLU A 267 -22.17 -15.99 -37.74
C GLU A 267 -21.11 -15.62 -36.70
N MET A 268 -21.44 -15.73 -35.41
CA MET A 268 -20.53 -15.38 -34.31
C MET A 268 -19.27 -16.25 -34.25
N TYR A 269 -19.38 -17.54 -34.59
CA TYR A 269 -18.27 -18.50 -34.55
C TYR A 269 -17.79 -18.96 -35.95
N ASP A 270 -18.21 -18.27 -37.03
CA ASP A 270 -17.90 -18.59 -38.44
C ASP A 270 -18.21 -20.06 -38.84
N ILE A 271 -19.31 -20.61 -38.32
CA ILE A 271 -19.79 -21.96 -38.67
C ILE A 271 -20.66 -21.89 -39.93
N LYS A 272 -20.05 -22.16 -41.08
CA LYS A 272 -20.73 -22.10 -42.39
C LYS A 272 -21.60 -23.32 -42.69
N GLY A 273 -22.67 -23.10 -43.47
CA GLY A 273 -23.54 -24.14 -44.01
C GLY A 273 -24.97 -24.19 -43.45
N PHE A 274 -25.33 -23.27 -42.55
CA PHE A 274 -26.60 -23.30 -41.81
C PHE A 274 -27.52 -22.09 -42.07
N ASN A 275 -27.23 -21.30 -43.12
CA ASN A 275 -27.96 -20.07 -43.47
C ASN A 275 -29.16 -20.30 -44.42
N HIS A 276 -29.87 -21.40 -44.26
CA HIS A 276 -31.08 -21.71 -45.04
C HIS A 276 -32.21 -22.17 -44.13
N SER A 277 -33.44 -22.11 -44.62
CA SER A 277 -34.65 -22.58 -43.93
C SER A 277 -35.51 -23.38 -44.92
N PRO A 278 -36.10 -24.51 -44.53
CA PRO A 278 -36.04 -25.14 -43.20
C PRO A 278 -34.72 -25.90 -42.95
N LEU A 279 -34.26 -25.93 -41.70
CA LEU A 279 -33.13 -26.76 -41.27
C LEU A 279 -33.59 -28.16 -40.88
N GLU A 280 -33.10 -29.16 -41.62
CA GLU A 280 -33.31 -30.57 -41.35
C GLU A 280 -32.69 -30.98 -40.01
N ARG A 281 -33.25 -32.02 -39.39
CA ARG A 281 -32.79 -32.52 -38.07
C ARG A 281 -31.32 -32.92 -38.08
N GLU A 282 -30.84 -33.49 -39.18
CA GLU A 282 -29.45 -33.91 -39.36
C GLU A 282 -28.49 -32.72 -39.38
N LYS A 283 -28.87 -31.64 -40.06
CA LYS A 283 -28.11 -30.38 -40.08
C LYS A 283 -28.05 -29.73 -38.71
N VAL A 284 -29.15 -29.74 -37.96
CA VAL A 284 -29.14 -29.25 -36.57
C VAL A 284 -28.19 -30.06 -35.69
N ALA A 285 -28.19 -31.39 -35.82
CA ALA A 285 -27.27 -32.25 -35.07
C ALA A 285 -25.80 -31.99 -35.46
N GLU A 286 -25.53 -31.80 -36.75
CA GLU A 286 -24.21 -31.44 -37.28
C GLU A 286 -23.73 -30.09 -36.70
N PHE A 287 -24.59 -29.07 -36.67
CA PHE A 287 -24.27 -27.77 -36.09
C PHE A 287 -23.90 -27.89 -34.62
N VAL A 288 -24.70 -28.61 -33.83
CA VAL A 288 -24.44 -28.82 -32.40
C VAL A 288 -23.11 -29.54 -32.17
N ALA A 289 -22.77 -30.53 -33.00
CA ALA A 289 -21.47 -31.21 -32.93
C ALA A 289 -20.30 -30.25 -33.21
N ARG A 290 -20.38 -29.45 -34.29
CA ARG A 290 -19.36 -28.45 -34.64
C ARG A 290 -19.20 -27.38 -33.54
N LEU A 291 -20.31 -26.91 -32.99
CA LEU A 291 -20.29 -25.95 -31.87
C LEU A 291 -19.62 -26.57 -30.64
N GLY A 292 -19.91 -27.84 -30.34
CA GLY A 292 -19.27 -28.59 -29.26
C GLY A 292 -17.76 -28.77 -29.46
N ASP A 293 -17.29 -28.93 -30.70
CA ASP A 293 -15.86 -29.00 -31.02
C ASP A 293 -15.16 -27.66 -30.82
N ILE A 294 -15.79 -26.56 -31.25
CA ILE A 294 -15.27 -25.20 -31.04
C ILE A 294 -15.20 -24.90 -29.54
N GLN A 295 -16.26 -25.21 -28.79
CA GLN A 295 -16.29 -25.04 -27.34
C GLN A 295 -15.15 -25.82 -26.66
N ARG A 296 -14.96 -27.11 -27.02
CA ARG A 296 -13.87 -27.93 -26.48
C ARG A 296 -12.49 -27.40 -26.83
N ARG A 297 -12.31 -26.85 -28.04
CA ARG A 297 -11.05 -26.22 -28.45
C ARG A 297 -10.75 -24.96 -27.63
N GLN A 298 -11.72 -24.05 -27.51
CA GLN A 298 -11.57 -22.83 -26.72
C GLN A 298 -11.29 -23.14 -25.25
N GLN A 299 -11.96 -24.14 -24.69
CA GLN A 299 -11.72 -24.60 -23.33
C GLN A 299 -10.27 -25.09 -23.13
N ARG A 300 -9.75 -25.89 -24.07
CA ARG A 300 -8.36 -26.37 -24.02
C ARG A 300 -7.34 -25.25 -24.18
N GLU A 301 -7.60 -24.28 -25.06
CA GLU A 301 -6.73 -23.11 -25.23
C GLU A 301 -6.70 -22.25 -23.96
N PHE A 302 -7.85 -22.05 -23.32
CA PHE A 302 -7.94 -21.37 -22.03
C PHE A 302 -7.18 -22.11 -20.92
N GLU A 303 -7.35 -23.43 -20.81
CA GLU A 303 -6.63 -24.25 -19.82
C GLU A 303 -5.12 -24.21 -20.03
N LYS A 304 -4.65 -24.26 -21.28
CA LYS A 304 -3.23 -24.08 -21.62
C LYS A 304 -2.71 -22.71 -21.20
N LEU A 305 -3.41 -21.64 -21.57
CA LEU A 305 -3.01 -20.27 -21.20
C LEU A 305 -2.97 -20.09 -19.68
N GLN A 306 -3.91 -20.68 -18.96
CA GLN A 306 -3.95 -20.66 -17.50
C GLN A 306 -2.76 -21.43 -16.90
N ALA A 307 -2.40 -22.58 -17.47
CA ALA A 307 -1.23 -23.35 -17.05
C ALA A 307 0.08 -22.59 -17.31
N ASP A 308 0.22 -21.98 -18.49
CA ASP A 308 1.40 -21.19 -18.87
C ASP A 308 1.56 -19.97 -17.95
N LEU A 309 0.47 -19.25 -17.64
CA LEU A 309 0.48 -18.14 -16.68
C LEU A 309 0.88 -18.58 -15.27
N LYS A 310 0.43 -19.76 -14.81
CA LYS A 310 0.84 -20.31 -13.52
C LYS A 310 2.33 -20.65 -13.51
N ALA A 311 2.83 -21.31 -14.55
CA ALA A 311 4.24 -21.65 -14.69
C ALA A 311 5.13 -20.40 -14.73
N GLN A 312 4.74 -19.37 -15.48
CA GLN A 312 5.45 -18.08 -15.51
C GLN A 312 5.47 -17.41 -14.14
N ASN A 313 4.34 -17.39 -13.43
CA ASN A 313 4.28 -16.84 -12.07
C ASN A 313 5.21 -17.60 -11.11
N GLU A 314 5.22 -18.93 -11.16
CA GLU A 314 6.13 -19.75 -10.35
C GLU A 314 7.60 -19.44 -10.66
N GLU A 315 7.94 -19.26 -11.94
CA GLU A 315 9.28 -18.84 -12.35
C GLU A 315 9.65 -17.45 -11.78
N TYR A 316 8.75 -16.47 -11.88
CA TYR A 316 8.96 -15.13 -11.31
C TYR A 316 9.10 -15.17 -9.78
N PHE A 317 8.27 -15.95 -9.09
CA PHE A 317 8.39 -16.14 -7.64
C PHE A 317 9.72 -16.81 -7.27
N SER A 318 10.19 -17.77 -8.04
CA SER A 318 11.49 -18.39 -7.83
C SER A 318 12.63 -17.39 -8.01
N LYS A 319 12.59 -16.58 -9.08
CA LYS A 319 13.58 -15.50 -9.31
C LYS A 319 13.56 -14.46 -8.20
N LEU A 320 12.38 -14.05 -7.75
CA LEU A 320 12.21 -13.09 -6.64
C LEU A 320 12.83 -13.64 -5.35
N ARG A 321 12.53 -14.90 -4.99
CA ARG A 321 13.14 -15.55 -3.82
C ARG A 321 14.66 -15.66 -3.93
N GLY A 322 15.18 -15.92 -5.13
CA GLY A 322 16.62 -15.94 -5.39
C GLY A 322 17.25 -14.56 -5.12
N LEU A 323 16.67 -13.50 -5.68
CA LEU A 323 17.12 -12.13 -5.46
C LEU A 323 17.01 -11.68 -4.00
N ASP A 324 15.94 -12.05 -3.30
CA ASP A 324 15.77 -11.76 -1.87
C ASP A 324 16.85 -12.47 -1.03
N ALA A 325 17.16 -13.74 -1.34
CA ALA A 325 18.22 -14.46 -0.67
C ALA A 325 19.61 -13.83 -0.91
N GLU A 326 19.89 -13.37 -2.14
CA GLU A 326 21.10 -12.62 -2.46
C GLU A 326 21.17 -11.28 -1.73
N LEU A 327 20.06 -10.55 -1.67
CA LEU A 327 19.95 -9.29 -0.95
C LEU A 327 20.23 -9.47 0.53
N GLU A 328 19.64 -10.47 1.17
CA GLU A 328 19.89 -10.78 2.59
C GLU A 328 21.34 -11.23 2.83
N ARG A 329 21.93 -12.00 1.91
CA ARG A 329 23.36 -12.35 1.97
C ARG A 329 24.25 -11.11 1.92
N HIS A 330 23.97 -10.18 1.02
CA HIS A 330 24.72 -8.92 0.91
C HIS A 330 24.51 -8.01 2.12
N LYS A 331 23.29 -7.94 2.68
CA LYS A 331 23.02 -7.21 3.93
C LYS A 331 23.82 -7.79 5.10
N ALA A 332 23.83 -9.11 5.25
CA ALA A 332 24.60 -9.79 6.30
C ALA A 332 26.11 -9.56 6.12
N GLN A 333 26.62 -9.63 4.89
CA GLN A 333 28.02 -9.33 4.60
C GLN A 333 28.38 -7.87 4.93
N ARG A 334 27.52 -6.92 4.56
CA ARG A 334 27.69 -5.51 4.91
C ARG A 334 27.72 -5.30 6.42
N GLN A 335 26.86 -5.98 7.17
CA GLN A 335 26.85 -5.88 8.63
C GLN A 335 28.15 -6.44 9.23
N ARG A 336 28.59 -7.63 8.79
CA ARG A 336 29.87 -8.21 9.23
C ARG A 336 31.05 -7.28 8.95
N LEU A 337 31.10 -6.66 7.77
CA LEU A 337 32.15 -5.70 7.42
C LEU A 337 32.10 -4.45 8.30
N ARG A 338 30.91 -3.94 8.64
CA ARG A 338 30.76 -2.83 9.59
C ARG A 338 31.27 -3.22 10.97
N ASP A 339 30.91 -4.39 11.47
CA ASP A 339 31.36 -4.89 12.78
C ASP A 339 32.89 -5.09 12.81
N GLN A 340 33.49 -5.52 11.69
CA GLN A 340 34.96 -5.59 11.57
C GLN A 340 35.62 -4.21 11.54
N ILE A 341 35.00 -3.22 10.91
CA ILE A 341 35.50 -1.84 10.90
C ILE A 341 35.48 -1.26 12.31
N THR A 342 34.40 -1.45 13.06
CA THR A 342 34.29 -0.96 14.45
C THR A 342 35.31 -1.64 15.37
N ASP A 343 35.47 -2.97 15.30
CA ASP A 343 36.49 -3.68 16.08
C ASP A 343 37.91 -3.20 15.75
N ARG A 344 38.21 -2.97 14.46
CA ARG A 344 39.50 -2.40 14.04
C ARG A 344 39.70 -0.98 14.55
N GLN A 345 38.68 -0.13 14.49
CA GLN A 345 38.75 1.23 15.03
C GLN A 345 38.99 1.22 16.54
N ASP A 346 38.34 0.32 17.29
CA ASP A 346 38.56 0.19 18.73
C ASP A 346 39.97 -0.33 19.06
N LYS A 347 40.50 -1.26 18.25
CA LYS A 347 41.90 -1.70 18.38
C LYS A 347 42.89 -0.57 18.07
N ILE A 348 42.62 0.25 17.05
CA ILE A 348 43.42 1.43 16.73
C ILE A 348 43.42 2.38 17.93
N LYS A 349 42.25 2.77 18.45
CA LYS A 349 42.14 3.65 19.64
C LYS A 349 42.88 3.11 20.86
N ARG A 350 42.81 1.80 21.11
CA ARG A 350 43.57 1.17 22.22
C ARG A 350 45.08 1.24 21.99
N THR A 351 45.52 1.09 20.75
CA THR A 351 46.93 1.15 20.38
C THR A 351 47.45 2.59 20.43
N GLU A 352 46.65 3.56 19.98
CA GLU A 352 46.92 5.00 20.10
C GLU A 352 47.09 5.39 21.57
N ARG A 353 46.18 4.99 22.47
CA ARG A 353 46.34 5.23 23.91
C ARG A 353 47.61 4.64 24.49
N LYS A 354 47.96 3.40 24.11
CA LYS A 354 49.23 2.78 24.53
C LYS A 354 50.44 3.56 23.99
N LEU A 355 50.35 4.12 22.80
CA LEU A 355 51.40 4.93 22.21
C LEU A 355 51.55 6.27 22.95
N GLU A 356 50.44 6.93 23.29
CA GLU A 356 50.41 8.12 24.14
C GLU A 356 51.04 7.83 25.51
N ASP A 357 50.64 6.74 26.18
CA ASP A 357 51.24 6.31 27.45
C ASP A 357 52.76 6.06 27.32
N GLN A 358 53.21 5.58 26.16
CA GLN A 358 54.63 5.38 25.85
C GLN A 358 55.39 6.67 25.57
N GLN A 359 54.74 7.72 25.07
CA GLN A 359 55.38 9.03 24.87
C GLN A 359 55.70 9.72 26.20
N ASP A 360 55.01 9.37 27.29
CA ASP A 360 55.32 9.85 28.64
C ASP A 360 56.51 9.14 29.31
N LEU A 361 56.89 7.94 28.83
CA LEU A 361 58.02 7.19 29.40
C LEU A 361 59.35 7.94 29.34
N PRO A 362 59.76 8.59 28.22
CA PRO A 362 60.95 9.43 28.18
C PRO A 362 60.99 10.52 29.25
N GLY A 363 59.84 11.14 29.55
CA GLY A 363 59.72 12.14 30.61
C GLY A 363 59.93 11.53 32.01
N LYS A 364 59.28 10.39 32.27
CA LYS A 364 59.47 9.63 33.52
C LYS A 364 60.91 9.13 33.67
N LEU A 365 61.54 8.70 32.58
CA LEU A 365 62.92 8.20 32.57
C LEU A 365 63.92 9.33 32.87
N ARG A 366 63.72 10.53 32.31
CA ARG A 366 64.50 11.73 32.67
C ARG A 366 64.34 12.11 34.14
N ALA A 367 63.13 12.04 34.69
CA ALA A 367 62.90 12.32 36.11
C ALA A 367 63.63 11.32 37.02
N ILE A 368 63.53 10.01 36.72
CA ILE A 368 64.25 8.97 37.46
C ILE A 368 65.77 9.12 37.32
N GLN A 369 66.28 9.47 36.14
CA GLN A 369 67.70 9.75 35.96
C GLN A 369 68.17 10.95 36.81
N ALA A 370 67.37 12.02 36.88
CA ALA A 370 67.65 13.15 37.75
C ALA A 370 67.67 12.75 39.25
N GLU A 371 66.71 11.92 39.68
CA GLU A 371 66.69 11.38 41.06
C GLU A 371 67.91 10.48 41.37
N ILE A 372 68.34 9.67 40.40
CA ILE A 372 69.52 8.82 40.54
C ILE A 372 70.78 9.69 40.69
N GLU A 373 70.95 10.70 39.85
CA GLU A 373 72.09 11.62 39.95
C GLU A 373 72.08 12.39 41.28
N GLU A 374 70.92 12.88 41.75
CA GLU A 374 70.82 13.50 43.09
C GLU A 374 71.23 12.53 44.21
N LYS A 375 70.81 11.27 44.12
CA LYS A 375 71.17 10.25 45.12
C LYS A 375 72.65 9.85 45.05
N LYS A 376 73.25 9.80 43.86
CA LYS A 376 74.70 9.60 43.70
C LYS A 376 75.48 10.75 44.31
N ASP A 377 75.11 11.99 44.02
CA ASP A 377 75.70 13.19 44.63
C ASP A 377 75.63 13.15 46.17
N ARG A 378 74.50 12.71 46.72
CA ARG A 378 74.37 12.50 48.18
C ARG A 378 75.29 11.40 48.70
N LEU A 379 75.40 10.29 47.98
CA LEU A 379 76.30 9.19 48.34
C LEU A 379 77.77 9.62 48.29
N GLU A 380 78.19 10.36 47.26
CA GLU A 380 79.54 10.91 47.15
C GLU A 380 79.83 11.88 48.30
N LYS A 381 78.89 12.77 48.64
CA LYS A 381 79.02 13.67 49.81
C LYS A 381 79.14 12.88 51.12
N LEU A 382 78.36 11.82 51.29
CA LEU A 382 78.45 10.93 52.45
C LEU A 382 79.78 10.17 52.50
N GLN A 383 80.27 9.65 51.37
CA GLN A 383 81.58 9.00 51.26
C GLN A 383 82.72 9.98 51.56
N ALA A 384 82.69 11.19 51.01
CA ALA A 384 83.64 12.25 51.35
C ALA A 384 83.56 12.62 52.84
N GLY A 385 82.36 12.61 53.43
CA GLY A 385 82.15 12.75 54.87
C GLY A 385 82.80 11.63 55.68
N ILE A 386 82.70 10.37 55.23
CA ILE A 386 83.30 9.21 55.90
C ILE A 386 84.83 9.24 55.78
N VAL A 387 85.36 9.60 54.61
CA VAL A 387 86.80 9.73 54.37
C VAL A 387 87.37 10.88 55.21
N SER A 388 86.73 12.05 55.23
CA SER A 388 87.17 13.19 56.04
C SER A 388 87.08 12.93 57.53
N ALA A 389 86.10 12.15 58.00
CA ALA A 389 85.97 11.75 59.39
C ALA A 389 87.13 10.85 59.89
N ASN A 390 87.94 10.29 58.98
CA ASN A 390 89.18 9.56 59.24
C ASN A 390 89.07 8.59 60.44
N PHE A 391 87.99 7.80 60.45
CA PHE A 391 87.71 6.85 61.53
C PHE A 391 88.84 5.82 61.67
N GLN A 392 89.47 5.41 60.57
CA GLN A 392 90.63 4.51 60.59
C GLN A 392 91.85 5.14 61.26
N GLY A 393 92.15 6.42 61.01
CA GLY A 393 93.19 7.15 61.73
C GLY A 393 92.91 7.25 63.23
N ARG A 394 91.67 7.59 63.61
CA ARG A 394 91.27 7.64 65.04
C ARG A 394 91.33 6.27 65.73
N ILE A 395 91.01 5.19 65.01
CA ILE A 395 91.16 3.82 65.53
C ILE A 395 92.64 3.46 65.71
N ALA A 396 93.51 3.82 64.76
CA ALA A 396 94.95 3.58 64.86
C ALA A 396 95.58 4.33 66.05
N ASP A 397 95.19 5.60 66.26
CA ASP A 397 95.63 6.40 67.41
C ASP A 397 95.16 5.83 68.77
N LEU A 398 93.94 5.28 68.81
CA LEU A 398 93.43 4.61 70.01
C LEU A 398 94.13 3.26 70.24
N ALA A 399 94.46 2.53 69.17
CA ALA A 399 95.19 1.27 69.24
C ALA A 399 96.65 1.48 69.70
N SER A 400 97.32 2.54 69.25
CA SER A 400 98.68 2.88 69.71
C SER A 400 98.70 3.27 71.19
N LYS A 401 97.71 4.07 71.63
CA LYS A 401 97.52 4.37 73.06
C LYS A 401 97.25 3.12 73.90
N LYS A 402 96.44 2.18 73.41
CA LYS A 402 96.19 0.90 74.10
C LYS A 402 97.49 0.10 74.24
N LYS A 403 98.29 0.03 73.17
CA LYS A 403 99.56 -0.72 73.18
C LYS A 403 100.57 -0.14 74.16
N ALA A 404 100.68 1.18 74.26
CA ALA A 404 101.53 1.84 75.25
C ALA A 404 101.10 1.51 76.70
N LEU A 405 99.79 1.50 76.97
CA LEU A 405 99.26 1.12 78.28
C LEU A 405 99.46 -0.37 78.61
N ASP A 406 99.38 -1.25 77.62
CA ASP A 406 99.68 -2.68 77.80
C ASP A 406 101.18 -2.90 78.09
N GLU A 407 102.08 -2.13 77.47
CA GLU A 407 103.52 -2.16 77.75
C GLU A 407 103.84 -1.67 79.18
N GLU A 408 103.17 -0.61 79.67
CA GLU A 408 103.27 -0.17 81.07
C GLU A 408 102.77 -1.25 82.04
N ARG A 409 101.67 -1.94 81.72
CA ARG A 409 101.16 -3.05 82.53
C ARG A 409 102.18 -4.20 82.63
N ASP A 410 102.80 -4.57 81.51
CA ASP A 410 103.74 -5.68 81.47
C ASP A 410 105.05 -5.36 82.21
N GLN A 411 105.49 -4.09 82.21
CA GLN A 411 106.58 -3.63 83.09
C GLN A 411 106.24 -3.82 84.57
N HIS A 412 105.07 -3.39 85.02
CA HIS A 412 104.65 -3.60 86.41
C HIS A 412 104.51 -5.09 86.77
N ASN A 413 104.06 -5.93 85.84
CA ASN A 413 104.00 -7.38 86.07
C ASN A 413 105.40 -8.02 86.19
N LEU A 414 106.39 -7.55 85.43
CA LEU A 414 107.79 -7.99 85.55
C LEU A 414 108.40 -7.56 86.89
N GLU A 415 108.12 -6.33 87.34
CA GLU A 415 108.51 -5.87 88.68
C GLU A 415 107.89 -6.75 89.78
N LEU A 416 106.62 -7.14 89.62
CA LEU A 416 105.91 -8.00 90.55
C LEU A 416 106.50 -9.43 90.58
N GLN A 417 106.83 -10.01 89.42
CA GLN A 417 107.51 -11.31 89.35
C GLN A 417 108.92 -11.26 89.98
N GLY A 418 109.66 -10.17 89.77
CA GLY A 418 110.97 -9.96 90.39
C GLY A 418 110.89 -9.92 91.92
N LEU A 419 109.88 -9.21 92.46
CA LEU A 419 109.61 -9.16 93.91
C LEU A 419 109.18 -10.53 94.45
N THR A 420 108.44 -11.31 93.68
CA THR A 420 107.96 -12.65 94.10
C THR A 420 109.12 -13.67 94.14
N LEU A 421 110.05 -13.62 93.20
CA LEU A 421 111.28 -14.45 93.20
C LEU A 421 112.25 -14.10 94.35
N GLN A 422 112.34 -12.82 94.73
CA GLN A 422 113.09 -12.40 95.93
C GLN A 422 112.44 -12.90 97.23
N SER A 423 111.10 -12.98 97.26
CA SER A 423 110.36 -13.61 98.35
C SER A 423 110.64 -15.12 98.46
N GLU A 424 110.53 -15.86 97.36
CA GLU A 424 110.78 -17.33 97.35
C GLU A 424 112.22 -17.71 97.68
N SER A 425 113.20 -16.92 97.22
CA SER A 425 114.62 -17.14 97.55
C SER A 425 114.92 -16.92 99.03
N ARG A 426 114.25 -15.97 99.70
CA ARG A 426 114.34 -15.81 101.16
C ARG A 426 113.73 -17.00 101.92
N ALA A 427 112.57 -17.51 101.48
CA ALA A 427 111.94 -18.67 102.10
C ALA A 427 112.80 -19.95 101.96
N ARG A 428 113.46 -20.17 100.80
CA ARG A 428 114.39 -21.30 100.61
C ARG A 428 115.66 -21.21 101.48
N LEU A 429 116.11 -19.99 101.80
CA LEU A 429 117.28 -19.75 102.66
C LEU A 429 116.98 -20.05 104.13
N GLU A 430 115.73 -19.84 104.56
CA GLU A 430 115.24 -20.26 105.87
C GLU A 430 115.19 -21.79 106.01
N LEU A 431 114.60 -22.49 105.03
CA LEU A 431 114.54 -23.96 104.99
C LEU A 431 115.92 -24.62 105.01
N LYS A 432 116.89 -24.09 104.25
CA LYS A 432 118.28 -24.61 104.24
C LYS A 432 119.02 -24.41 105.56
N ARG A 433 118.68 -23.37 106.34
CA ARG A 433 119.27 -23.15 107.67
C ARG A 433 118.73 -24.14 108.70
N ASP A 434 117.47 -24.54 108.59
CA ASP A 434 116.88 -25.56 109.48
C ASP A 434 117.41 -26.97 109.15
N GLU A 435 117.67 -27.30 107.88
CA GLU A 435 118.35 -28.55 107.49
C GLU A 435 119.79 -28.66 108.04
N VAL A 436 120.53 -27.55 108.12
CA VAL A 436 121.90 -27.52 108.68
C VAL A 436 121.89 -27.72 110.20
N LYS A 437 120.87 -27.22 110.92
CA LYS A 437 120.67 -27.52 112.35
C LYS A 437 120.34 -29.00 112.61
N SER A 438 119.62 -29.64 111.69
CA SER A 438 119.29 -31.08 111.79
C SER A 438 120.52 -31.97 111.55
N LYS A 439 121.41 -31.62 110.61
CA LYS A 439 122.57 -32.47 110.25
C LYS A 439 123.78 -32.33 111.17
N SER A 440 123.91 -31.26 111.95
CA SER A 440 124.96 -31.16 112.96
C SER A 440 124.65 -31.95 114.24
N LEU A 441 123.38 -32.26 114.51
CA LEU A 441 122.93 -33.15 115.60
C LEU A 441 123.18 -34.64 115.30
N GLU A 442 123.41 -35.03 114.05
CA GLU A 442 123.62 -36.44 113.65
C GLU A 442 125.11 -36.89 113.68
N ILE A 443 126.07 -35.99 113.90
CA ILE A 443 127.51 -36.33 113.99
C ILE A 443 127.97 -36.55 115.46
N GLU A 444 127.06 -36.44 116.44
CA GLU A 444 127.27 -36.88 117.83
C GLU A 444 127.27 -38.42 118.02
N THR A 445 127.32 -39.22 116.95
CA THR A 445 127.49 -40.68 117.03
C THR A 445 128.48 -41.27 116.01
N ARG A 446 129.76 -40.85 116.09
CA ARG A 446 130.91 -41.79 116.17
C ARG A 446 132.23 -41.12 116.48
#